data_AF-A0A1H3A999-F1
#
_entry.id   AF-A0A1H3A999-F1
#
_cell.length_a   1.000
_cell.length_b   1.000
_cell.length_c   1.000
_cell.angle_alpha   90.00
_cell.angle_beta   90.00
_cell.angle_gamma   90.00
#
_symmetry.space_group_name_H-M   'P 1'
#
loop_
_entity.id
_entity.type
_entity.pdbx_description
1 polymer ?
#
loop_
_entity_poly.entity_id
_entity_poly.type
_entity_poly.pdbx_seq_one_letter_code
_entity_poly.pdbx_strand_id
1 'polypeptide(L)'
;MGQPCLCQPPPTCGTMPVTPGEPSRTGPGRATVGHLAEKKPMTDGEPMTTPIPEQIETEIQAAAFRRLVEHLQQHPEVQNIDLMNLAGFCRNCLSKWYLAEATERGVDLTDPQARERIYGMPYEDWKARHQKGPKQEHKGSPSQ
;
A
#
# COMPACT_ATOMS: atom_id res chain seq x y z
N MET A 1 -48.69 20.21 -28.19
CA MET A 1 -48.45 20.70 -26.81
C MET A 1 -47.86 19.54 -26.03
N GLY A 2 -46.64 19.49 -25.50
CA GLY A 2 -45.46 20.35 -25.56
C GLY A 2 -44.28 19.47 -25.13
N GLN A 3 -43.17 19.51 -25.87
CA GLN A 3 -41.89 18.95 -25.45
C GLN A 3 -41.24 19.94 -24.47
N PRO A 4 -40.57 19.49 -23.39
CA PRO A 4 -39.61 20.32 -22.70
C PRO A 4 -38.17 19.82 -22.89
N CYS A 5 -37.44 20.63 -23.67
CA CYS A 5 -36.08 21.13 -23.43
C CYS A 5 -34.93 20.13 -23.30
N LEU A 6 -34.30 19.87 -24.45
CA LEU A 6 -32.86 19.61 -24.56
C LEU A 6 -32.06 20.83 -24.06
N CYS A 7 -31.32 20.69 -22.96
CA CYS A 7 -30.29 21.65 -22.56
C CYS A 7 -28.95 21.27 -23.22
N GLN A 8 -28.58 22.02 -24.26
CA GLN A 8 -27.23 22.03 -24.83
C GLN A 8 -26.29 22.90 -23.96
N PRO A 9 -25.00 22.57 -23.83
CA PRO A 9 -23.97 23.45 -23.24
C PRO A 9 -23.34 24.34 -24.34
N PRO A 10 -22.98 25.62 -24.07
CA PRO A 10 -21.56 26.06 -24.13
C PRO A 10 -21.29 27.40 -23.36
N PRO A 11 -20.16 28.15 -23.49
CA PRO A 11 -18.78 27.85 -23.93
C PRO A 11 -17.64 28.35 -22.96
N THR A 12 -16.41 27.97 -23.32
CA THR A 12 -15.11 28.69 -23.26
C THR A 12 -14.32 28.90 -21.96
N CYS A 13 -13.18 28.21 -21.91
CA CYS A 13 -11.80 28.75 -21.97
C CYS A 13 -11.58 30.17 -21.42
N GLY A 14 -10.89 30.26 -20.28
CA GLY A 14 -10.30 31.49 -19.74
C GLY A 14 -8.86 31.23 -19.30
N THR A 15 -7.92 31.46 -20.21
CA THR A 15 -6.49 31.62 -19.92
C THR A 15 -6.27 32.94 -19.18
N MET A 16 -5.55 32.92 -18.05
CA MET A 16 -4.95 34.13 -17.48
C MET A 16 -3.42 33.98 -17.37
N PRO A 17 -2.64 35.03 -17.71
CA PRO A 17 -1.19 35.00 -17.72
C PRO A 17 -0.54 35.39 -16.38
N VAL A 18 0.65 34.81 -16.18
CA VAL A 18 1.87 35.17 -15.42
C VAL A 18 1.87 36.36 -14.45
N THR A 19 2.60 36.25 -13.32
CA THR A 19 3.81 37.06 -13.00
C THR A 19 4.50 36.51 -11.72
N PRO A 20 5.85 36.45 -11.65
CA PRO A 20 6.60 35.94 -10.50
C PRO A 20 6.92 37.03 -9.47
N GLY A 21 6.99 36.66 -8.19
CA GLY A 21 7.36 37.54 -7.09
C GLY A 21 8.24 36.83 -6.07
N GLU A 22 9.55 36.84 -6.31
CA GLU A 22 10.58 36.59 -5.31
C GLU A 22 10.72 37.84 -4.42
N PRO A 23 11.05 37.68 -3.13
CA PRO A 23 12.26 38.37 -2.69
C PRO A 23 13.11 37.53 -1.74
N SER A 24 14.34 37.32 -2.20
CA SER A 24 15.60 37.20 -1.44
C SER A 24 15.58 37.84 -0.04
N ARG A 25 16.09 37.09 0.97
CA ARG A 25 16.88 37.65 2.08
C ARG A 25 17.84 36.60 2.67
N THR A 26 19.10 36.84 2.31
CA THR A 26 20.34 36.58 3.02
C THR A 26 20.28 36.59 4.55
N GLY A 27 21.05 35.67 5.16
CA GLY A 27 21.50 35.76 6.54
C GLY A 27 22.45 34.60 6.91
N PRO A 28 23.77 34.83 7.06
CA PRO A 28 24.71 33.81 7.50
C PRO A 28 24.77 33.77 9.03
N GLY A 29 24.26 32.70 9.63
CA GLY A 29 24.30 32.44 11.07
C GLY A 29 25.36 31.40 11.43
N ARG A 30 26.54 31.89 11.78
CA ARG A 30 27.69 31.14 12.31
C ARG A 30 27.36 30.56 13.70
N ALA A 31 27.54 29.25 13.88
CA ALA A 31 27.83 28.66 15.19
C ALA A 31 28.65 27.38 15.03
N THR A 32 29.95 27.53 15.22
CA THR A 32 30.92 26.48 15.51
C THR A 32 30.73 25.96 16.94
N VAL A 33 30.60 24.65 17.15
CA VAL A 33 31.19 23.94 18.31
C VAL A 33 31.53 22.52 17.86
N GLY A 34 32.79 22.13 18.07
CA GLY A 34 33.31 20.83 17.68
C GLY A 34 32.79 19.67 18.53
N HIS A 35 32.94 18.47 17.99
CA HIS A 35 33.14 17.31 18.82
C HIS A 35 34.29 16.49 18.25
N LEU A 36 35.24 16.22 19.15
CA LEU A 36 36.46 15.49 18.92
C LEU A 36 36.17 14.10 18.37
N ALA A 37 37.16 13.62 17.61
CA ALA A 37 37.32 12.24 17.23
C ALA A 37 37.20 11.32 18.46
N GLU A 38 36.26 10.37 18.37
CA GLU A 38 36.28 9.19 19.21
C GLU A 38 36.42 7.97 18.30
N LYS A 39 37.69 7.62 18.02
CA LYS A 39 38.03 6.30 17.49
C LYS A 39 37.67 5.28 18.55
N LYS A 40 36.55 4.58 18.38
CA LYS A 40 36.20 3.40 19.17
C LYS A 40 36.75 2.15 18.46
N PRO A 41 37.41 1.23 19.18
CA PRO A 41 38.26 0.20 18.58
C PRO A 41 37.48 -0.96 17.96
N MET A 42 38.11 -1.63 17.00
CA MET A 42 37.70 -2.91 16.42
C MET A 42 37.55 -3.99 17.50
N THR A 43 36.36 -4.58 17.58
CA THR A 43 36.09 -5.86 18.23
C THR A 43 35.22 -6.71 17.30
N ASP A 44 35.83 -7.77 16.80
CA ASP A 44 35.28 -9.11 16.57
C ASP A 44 33.96 -9.28 15.77
N GLY A 45 34.10 -9.62 14.49
CA GLY A 45 33.36 -10.74 13.90
C GLY A 45 31.83 -10.63 13.74
N GLU A 46 31.28 -9.47 13.40
CA GLU A 46 29.88 -9.36 13.00
C GLU A 46 29.68 -9.65 11.49
N PRO A 47 28.62 -10.37 11.07
CA PRO A 47 28.34 -10.53 9.65
C PRO A 47 28.09 -9.15 9.05
N MET A 48 28.97 -8.75 8.13
CA MET A 48 28.90 -7.52 7.35
C MET A 48 27.57 -7.46 6.60
N THR A 49 26.52 -6.96 7.26
CA THR A 49 25.25 -6.65 6.62
C THR A 49 25.45 -5.28 6.01
N THR A 50 25.79 -5.26 4.72
CA THR A 50 25.84 -4.00 3.98
C THR A 50 24.45 -3.36 4.07
N PRO A 51 24.33 -2.10 4.52
CA PRO A 51 23.04 -1.43 4.61
C PRO A 51 22.44 -1.33 3.21
N ILE A 52 21.22 -1.83 3.06
CA ILE A 52 20.47 -1.74 1.81
C ILE A 52 20.05 -0.26 1.65
N PRO A 53 20.24 0.37 0.48
CA PRO A 53 19.70 1.71 0.25
C PRO A 53 18.17 1.71 0.38
N GLU A 54 17.60 2.71 1.04
CA GLU A 54 16.15 2.79 1.35
C GLU A 54 15.24 2.59 0.12
N GLN A 55 15.62 3.15 -1.03
CA GLN A 55 14.89 2.96 -2.28
C GLN A 55 14.89 1.48 -2.72
N ILE A 56 16.06 0.84 -2.68
CA ILE A 56 16.22 -0.58 -3.03
C ILE A 56 15.46 -1.46 -2.03
N GLU A 57 15.46 -1.10 -0.76
CA GLU A 57 14.69 -1.79 0.27
C GLU A 57 13.19 -1.75 -0.04
N THR A 58 12.65 -0.58 -0.40
CA THR A 58 11.24 -0.42 -0.80
C THR A 58 10.91 -1.29 -2.02
N GLU A 59 11.79 -1.33 -3.03
CA GLU A 59 11.60 -2.16 -4.22
C GLU A 59 11.62 -3.67 -3.90
N ILE A 60 12.51 -4.09 -2.99
CA ILE A 60 12.59 -5.47 -2.50
C ILE A 60 11.33 -5.85 -1.73
N GLN A 61 10.88 -5.00 -0.81
CA GLN A 61 9.64 -5.21 -0.04
C GLN A 61 8.42 -5.30 -0.97
N ALA A 62 8.32 -4.41 -1.97
CA ALA A 62 7.27 -4.46 -2.98
C ALA A 62 7.34 -5.72 -3.87
N ALA A 63 8.54 -6.19 -4.21
CA ALA A 63 8.71 -7.44 -4.95
C ALA A 63 8.35 -8.68 -4.11
N ALA A 64 8.72 -8.70 -2.83
CA ALA A 64 8.35 -9.75 -1.90
C ALA A 64 6.83 -9.82 -1.68
N PHE A 65 6.18 -8.66 -1.50
CA PHE A 65 4.73 -8.58 -1.39
C PHE A 65 4.02 -9.11 -2.64
N ARG A 66 4.49 -8.72 -3.83
CA ARG A 66 3.95 -9.25 -5.11
C ARG A 66 4.08 -10.77 -5.21
N ARG A 67 5.21 -11.34 -4.80
CA ARG A 67 5.41 -12.80 -4.75
C ARG A 67 4.48 -13.49 -3.76
N LEU A 68 4.25 -12.90 -2.58
CA LEU A 68 3.29 -13.43 -1.61
C LEU A 68 1.87 -13.45 -2.19
N VAL A 69 1.45 -12.35 -2.82
CA VAL A 69 0.14 -12.26 -3.47
C VAL A 69 0.00 -13.30 -4.58
N GLU A 70 1.00 -13.44 -5.44
CA GLU A 70 1.04 -14.46 -6.49
C GLU A 70 0.95 -15.87 -5.91
N HIS A 71 1.72 -16.19 -4.87
CA HIS A 71 1.65 -17.48 -4.19
C HIS A 71 0.24 -17.77 -3.66
N LEU A 72 -0.41 -16.79 -3.01
CA LEU A 72 -1.77 -16.95 -2.51
C LEU A 72 -2.83 -17.10 -3.61
N GLN A 73 -2.57 -16.58 -4.82
CA GLN A 73 -3.42 -16.75 -6.00
C GLN A 73 -3.24 -18.12 -6.65
N GLN A 74 -2.02 -18.66 -6.67
CA GLN A 74 -1.74 -20.01 -7.16
C GLN A 74 -2.28 -21.11 -6.24
N HIS A 75 -2.52 -20.79 -4.97
CA HIS A 75 -3.08 -21.68 -3.95
C HIS A 75 -4.51 -21.30 -3.54
N PRO A 76 -5.51 -21.35 -4.44
CA PRO A 76 -6.90 -21.01 -4.13
C PRO A 76 -7.57 -22.04 -3.20
N GLU A 77 -6.97 -23.23 -3.02
CA GLU A 77 -7.43 -24.26 -2.08
C GLU A 77 -7.29 -23.83 -0.62
N VAL A 78 -6.34 -22.93 -0.32
CA VAL A 78 -6.13 -22.42 1.04
C VAL A 78 -7.27 -21.46 1.36
N GLN A 79 -8.18 -21.84 2.25
CA GLN A 79 -9.31 -20.99 2.56
C GLN A 79 -8.90 -19.82 3.45
N ASN A 80 -9.62 -18.70 3.34
CA ASN A 80 -9.37 -17.53 4.20
C ASN A 80 -9.54 -17.85 5.69
N ILE A 81 -10.41 -18.81 6.04
CA ILE A 81 -10.59 -19.24 7.43
C ILE A 81 -9.37 -19.97 7.98
N ASP A 82 -8.71 -20.79 7.16
CA ASP A 82 -7.51 -21.52 7.58
C ASP A 82 -6.35 -20.55 7.84
N LEU A 83 -6.21 -19.53 6.99
CA LEU A 83 -5.23 -18.47 7.21
C LEU A 83 -5.52 -17.67 8.49
N MET A 84 -6.79 -17.37 8.79
CA MET A 84 -7.16 -16.72 10.04
C MET A 84 -6.83 -17.58 11.26
N ASN A 85 -7.13 -18.88 11.21
CA ASN A 85 -6.88 -19.80 12.32
C ASN A 85 -5.37 -19.99 12.59
N LEU A 86 -4.55 -20.04 11.53
CA LEU A 86 -3.12 -20.34 11.65
C LEU A 86 -2.27 -19.09 11.89
N ALA A 87 -2.54 -18.01 11.17
CA ALA A 87 -1.66 -16.85 11.08
C ALA A 87 -2.30 -15.55 11.59
N GLY A 88 -3.59 -15.55 11.92
CA GLY A 88 -4.30 -14.35 12.38
C GLY A 88 -4.57 -13.30 11.30
N PHE A 89 -4.26 -13.60 10.03
CA PHE A 89 -4.60 -12.74 8.89
C PHE A 89 -5.06 -13.57 7.69
N CYS A 90 -5.74 -12.94 6.74
CA CYS A 90 -6.16 -13.60 5.48
C CYS A 90 -6.07 -12.62 4.30
N ARG A 91 -6.43 -13.08 3.09
CA ARG A 91 -6.39 -12.26 1.85
C ARG A 91 -7.21 -10.97 1.95
N ASN A 92 -8.32 -10.99 2.70
CA ASN A 92 -9.12 -9.79 2.95
C ASN A 92 -8.40 -8.79 3.86
N CYS A 93 -7.58 -9.25 4.82
CA CYS A 93 -6.77 -8.36 5.65
C CYS A 93 -5.72 -7.65 4.79
N LEU A 94 -5.05 -8.38 3.89
CA LEU A 94 -4.10 -7.80 2.93
C LEU A 94 -4.75 -6.72 2.06
N SER A 95 -5.99 -6.95 1.60
CA SER A 95 -6.73 -5.98 0.80
C SER A 95 -7.05 -4.70 1.59
N LYS A 96 -7.40 -4.83 2.87
CA LYS A 96 -7.66 -3.70 3.76
C LYS A 96 -6.39 -2.91 4.07
N TRP A 97 -5.26 -3.58 4.32
CA TRP A 97 -3.98 -2.90 4.53
C TRP A 97 -3.58 -2.13 3.27
N TYR A 98 -3.70 -2.74 2.10
CA TYR A 98 -3.42 -2.06 0.83
C TYR A 98 -4.30 -0.81 0.63
N LEU A 99 -5.59 -0.89 0.96
CA LEU A 99 -6.51 0.24 0.91
C LEU A 99 -6.15 1.36 1.90
N ALA A 100 -5.80 1.00 3.14
CA ALA A 100 -5.41 1.96 4.17
C ALA A 100 -4.15 2.74 3.74
N GLU A 101 -3.12 2.00 3.29
CA GLU A 101 -1.87 2.56 2.79
C GLU A 101 -2.09 3.45 1.53
N ALA A 102 -3.02 3.08 0.65
CA ALA A 102 -3.41 3.91 -0.49
C ALA A 102 -4.10 5.21 -0.03
N THR A 103 -5.02 5.10 0.92
CA THR A 103 -5.77 6.23 1.49
C THR A 103 -4.83 7.22 2.18
N GLU A 104 -3.87 6.73 2.97
CA GLU A 104 -2.89 7.57 3.66
C GLU A 104 -1.99 8.34 2.68
N ARG A 105 -1.74 7.78 1.49
CA ARG A 105 -1.00 8.45 0.41
C ARG A 105 -1.89 9.31 -0.49
N GLY A 106 -3.17 9.47 -0.16
CA GLY A 106 -4.13 10.27 -0.93
C GLY A 106 -4.55 9.64 -2.26
N VAL A 107 -4.40 8.32 -2.41
CA VAL A 107 -4.83 7.57 -3.59
C VAL A 107 -6.28 7.12 -3.40
N ASP A 108 -7.17 7.61 -4.26
CA ASP A 108 -8.58 7.17 -4.28
C ASP A 108 -8.65 5.72 -4.82
N LEU A 109 -8.84 4.79 -3.89
CA LEU A 109 -8.98 3.37 -4.18
C LEU A 109 -10.21 2.85 -3.45
N THR A 110 -11.00 2.02 -4.11
CA THR A 110 -12.18 1.39 -3.50
C THR A 110 -11.83 -0.01 -2.96
N ASP A 111 -12.54 -0.48 -1.94
CA ASP A 111 -12.41 -1.85 -1.41
C ASP A 111 -12.47 -2.96 -2.48
N PRO A 112 -13.39 -2.95 -3.47
CA PRO A 112 -13.38 -3.94 -4.55
C PRO A 112 -12.13 -3.87 -5.42
N GLN A 113 -11.60 -2.67 -5.71
CA GLN A 113 -10.35 -2.52 -6.46
C GLN A 113 -9.15 -3.04 -5.68
N ALA A 114 -9.07 -2.76 -4.37
CA ALA A 114 -8.01 -3.28 -3.52
C ALA A 114 -8.03 -4.81 -3.47
N ARG A 115 -9.23 -5.41 -3.36
CA ARG A 115 -9.41 -6.86 -3.42
C ARG A 115 -8.98 -7.43 -4.77
N GLU A 116 -9.36 -6.81 -5.88
CA GLU A 116 -8.97 -7.26 -7.21
C GLU A 116 -7.43 -7.34 -7.35
N ARG A 117 -6.68 -6.39 -6.76
CA ARG A 117 -5.21 -6.45 -6.73
C ARG A 117 -4.66 -7.67 -5.97
N ILE A 118 -5.32 -8.09 -4.88
CA ILE A 118 -4.88 -9.24 -4.06
C ILE A 118 -5.36 -10.57 -4.65
N TYR A 119 -6.60 -10.62 -5.15
CA TYR A 119 -7.21 -11.85 -5.68
C TYR A 119 -6.84 -12.11 -7.15
N GLY A 120 -6.33 -11.11 -7.88
CA GLY A 120 -5.99 -11.21 -9.30
C GLY A 120 -7.21 -11.27 -10.24
N MET A 121 -8.41 -11.22 -9.69
CA MET A 121 -9.69 -11.23 -10.39
C MET A 121 -10.76 -10.54 -9.53
N PRO A 122 -11.91 -10.15 -10.12
CA PRO A 122 -13.03 -9.64 -9.35
C PRO A 122 -13.43 -10.61 -8.24
N TYR A 123 -13.68 -10.08 -7.05
CA TYR A 123 -14.02 -10.90 -5.87
C TYR A 123 -15.24 -11.80 -6.12
N GLU A 124 -16.21 -11.33 -6.87
CA GLU A 124 -17.40 -12.10 -7.25
C GLU A 124 -17.05 -13.34 -8.08
N ASP A 125 -16.13 -13.21 -9.04
CA ASP A 125 -15.66 -14.33 -9.87
C ASP A 125 -14.86 -15.34 -9.03
N TRP A 126 -14.00 -14.84 -8.13
CA TRP A 126 -13.23 -15.70 -7.23
C TRP A 126 -14.15 -16.50 -6.31
N LYS A 127 -15.15 -15.82 -5.73
CA LYS A 127 -16.16 -16.41 -4.86
C LYS A 127 -16.95 -17.49 -5.59
N ALA A 128 -17.38 -17.22 -6.83
CA ALA A 128 -18.11 -18.18 -7.65
C ALA A 128 -17.29 -19.44 -7.99
N ARG A 129 -15.97 -19.29 -8.19
CA ARG A 129 -15.09 -20.38 -8.65
C ARG A 129 -14.47 -21.19 -7.51
N HIS A 130 -14.20 -20.57 -6.36
CA HIS A 130 -13.33 -21.14 -5.33
C HIS A 130 -13.98 -21.26 -3.94
N GLN A 131 -15.09 -20.57 -3.68
CA GLN A 131 -15.79 -20.71 -2.40
C GLN A 131 -16.66 -21.98 -2.40
N LYS A 132 -16.07 -23.11 -2.01
CA LYS A 132 -16.78 -24.39 -1.83
C LYS A 132 -17.35 -24.49 -0.41
N GLY A 133 -18.66 -24.65 -0.31
CA GLY A 133 -19.35 -25.12 0.90
C GLY A 133 -19.77 -24.02 1.89
N PRO A 134 -20.59 -24.39 2.90
CA PRO A 134 -21.07 -23.44 3.90
C PRO A 134 -19.90 -22.85 4.68
N LYS A 135 -20.04 -21.60 5.14
CA LYS A 135 -19.13 -20.93 6.10
C LYS A 135 -18.70 -21.96 7.15
N GLN A 136 -17.46 -22.44 7.07
CA GLN A 136 -16.90 -23.23 8.16
C GLN A 136 -16.85 -22.33 9.38
N GLU A 137 -17.31 -22.84 10.52
CA GLU A 137 -17.25 -22.10 11.78
C GLU A 137 -15.81 -22.09 12.28
N HIS A 138 -15.33 -20.91 12.66
CA HIS A 138 -14.02 -20.74 13.27
C HIS A 138 -14.04 -21.47 14.61
N LYS A 139 -13.46 -22.67 14.68
CA LYS A 139 -13.14 -23.30 15.96
C LYS A 139 -12.05 -22.46 16.61
N GLY A 140 -12.47 -21.43 17.34
CA GLY A 140 -11.60 -20.74 18.27
C GLY A 140 -10.95 -21.78 19.17
N SER A 141 -9.62 -21.76 19.26
CA SER A 141 -8.93 -22.48 20.33
C SER A 141 -9.59 -22.13 21.66
N PRO A 142 -9.80 -23.11 22.56
CA PRO A 142 -10.30 -22.80 23.88
C PRO A 142 -9.29 -21.88 24.55
N SER A 143 -9.71 -20.67 24.90
CA SER A 143 -9.00 -19.85 25.87
C SER A 143 -8.74 -20.73 27.10
N GLN A 144 -7.48 -21.06 27.34
CA GLN A 144 -6.99 -21.46 28.65
C GLN A 144 -6.60 -20.21 29.43
#